data_AF-A0A8S2STT5-F1
#
_entry.id   AF-A0A8S2STT5-F1
#
_cell.length_a   1.000
_cell.length_b   1.000
_cell.length_c   1.000
_cell.angle_alpha   90.00
_cell.angle_beta   90.00
_cell.angle_gamma   90.00
#
_symmetry.space_group_name_H-M   'P 1'
#
loop_
_entity.id
_entity.type
_entity.pdbx_description
1 polymer ?
#
loop_
_entity_poly.entity_id
_entity_poly.type
_entity_poly.pdbx_seq_one_letter_code
_entity_poly.pdbx_strand_id
1 'polypeptide(L)'
;AHNDSKAWDLKLSQIAFALRTAPSESTDNSHAFLMFGRHPLQPLDLLLSSPAVSDDLPSSNELSTYRKRLLVDLMLAYRTTSELLDISHQTQSRHYNV
;
A
#
# COMPACT_ATOMS: atom_id res chain seq x y z
N ALA A 1 13.80 -12.62 -27.80
CA ALA A 1 12.52 -13.15 -27.26
C ALA A 1 12.83 -14.12 -26.13
N HIS A 2 12.15 -13.92 -24.98
CA HIS A 2 11.85 -14.93 -23.98
C HIS A 2 13.00 -15.45 -23.07
N ASN A 3 13.31 -14.70 -22.01
CA ASN A 3 13.81 -15.29 -20.77
C ASN A 3 13.16 -14.65 -19.51
N ASP A 4 11.98 -14.04 -19.67
CA ASP A 4 11.21 -13.45 -18.55
C ASP A 4 10.75 -14.52 -17.53
N SER A 5 10.77 -15.80 -17.93
CA SER A 5 10.51 -16.93 -17.03
C SER A 5 11.57 -17.11 -15.93
N LYS A 6 12.70 -16.37 -15.93
CA LYS A 6 13.79 -16.54 -14.96
C LYS A 6 13.74 -15.66 -13.72
N ALA A 7 12.87 -14.65 -13.65
CA ALA A 7 12.87 -13.66 -12.55
C ALA A 7 11.63 -13.76 -11.63
N TRP A 8 10.87 -14.85 -11.72
CA TRP A 8 9.67 -15.04 -10.88
C TRP A 8 10.02 -15.12 -9.38
N ASP A 9 11.20 -15.63 -9.07
CA ASP A 9 11.77 -15.74 -7.73
C ASP A 9 11.94 -14.35 -7.09
N LEU A 10 12.37 -13.35 -7.88
CA LEU A 10 12.47 -11.95 -7.44
C LEU A 10 11.10 -11.33 -7.11
N LYS A 11 10.02 -11.88 -7.68
CA LYS A 11 8.62 -11.42 -7.45
C LYS A 11 7.91 -12.20 -6.37
N LEU A 12 8.51 -13.28 -5.85
CA LEU A 12 7.88 -14.18 -4.89
C LEU A 12 7.45 -13.47 -3.60
N SER A 13 8.25 -12.51 -3.12
CA SER A 13 7.92 -11.71 -1.94
C SER A 13 6.67 -10.84 -2.15
N GLN A 14 6.53 -10.23 -3.32
CA GLN A 14 5.40 -9.39 -3.71
C GLN A 14 4.13 -10.22 -3.84
N ILE A 15 4.22 -11.40 -4.48
CA ILE A 15 3.11 -12.35 -4.63
C ILE A 15 2.67 -12.88 -3.27
N ALA A 16 3.62 -13.28 -2.41
CA ALA A 16 3.31 -13.78 -1.08
C ALA A 16 2.66 -12.70 -0.20
N PHE A 17 3.06 -11.44 -0.35
CA PHE A 17 2.39 -10.32 0.30
C PHE A 17 0.94 -10.16 -0.21
N ALA A 18 0.73 -10.11 -1.52
CA ALA A 18 -0.59 -9.97 -2.12
C ALA A 18 -1.54 -11.11 -1.72
N LEU A 19 -1.07 -12.35 -1.70
CA LEU A 19 -1.88 -13.50 -1.28
C LEU A 19 -2.29 -13.44 0.20
N ARG A 20 -1.42 -12.88 1.04
CA ARG A 20 -1.69 -12.74 2.48
C ARG A 20 -2.66 -11.62 2.80
N THR A 21 -2.70 -10.57 1.98
CA THR A 21 -3.56 -9.40 2.19
C THR A 21 -4.86 -9.44 1.42
N ALA A 22 -4.98 -10.25 0.37
CA ALA A 22 -6.22 -10.44 -0.36
C ALA A 22 -7.29 -11.14 0.52
N PRO A 23 -8.53 -10.61 0.56
CA PRO A 23 -9.65 -11.29 1.22
C PRO A 23 -10.07 -12.54 0.44
N SER A 24 -10.43 -13.60 1.16
CA SER A 24 -10.98 -14.83 0.57
C SER A 24 -12.50 -14.70 0.40
N GLU A 25 -13.04 -15.14 -0.74
CA GLU A 25 -14.49 -15.11 -1.02
C GLU A 25 -15.31 -15.91 0.00
N SER A 26 -14.73 -16.99 0.57
CA SER A 26 -15.42 -17.86 1.52
C SER A 26 -15.50 -17.33 2.94
N THR A 27 -14.56 -16.48 3.35
CA THR A 27 -14.43 -16.00 4.74
C THR A 27 -14.49 -14.48 4.87
N ASP A 28 -14.47 -13.76 3.75
CA ASP A 28 -14.34 -12.31 3.62
C ASP A 28 -13.14 -11.71 4.37
N ASN A 29 -12.22 -12.57 4.81
CA ASN A 29 -11.07 -12.21 5.63
C ASN A 29 -9.77 -12.55 4.91
N SER A 30 -8.75 -11.71 5.13
CA SER A 30 -7.41 -11.97 4.61
C SER A 30 -6.70 -13.07 5.41
N HIS A 31 -5.83 -13.85 4.76
CA HIS A 31 -5.05 -14.88 5.45
C HIS A 31 -4.19 -14.32 6.59
N ALA A 32 -3.62 -13.12 6.41
CA ALA A 32 -2.86 -12.45 7.46
C ALA A 32 -3.72 -12.13 8.69
N PHE A 33 -4.96 -11.68 8.46
CA PHE A 33 -5.90 -11.42 9.54
C PHE A 33 -6.25 -12.71 10.30
N LEU A 34 -6.51 -13.81 9.58
CA LEU A 34 -6.82 -15.10 10.22
C LEU A 34 -5.65 -15.67 11.03
N MET A 35 -4.40 -15.43 10.60
CA MET A 35 -3.21 -15.93 11.30
C MET A 35 -2.78 -15.06 12.49
N PHE A 36 -2.89 -13.74 12.37
CA PHE A 36 -2.31 -12.80 13.34
C PHE A 36 -3.34 -11.93 14.07
N GLY A 37 -4.63 -12.05 13.73
CA GLY A 37 -5.69 -11.20 14.27
C GLY A 37 -5.58 -9.73 13.88
N ARG A 38 -4.72 -9.38 12.91
CA ARG A 38 -4.48 -7.99 12.49
C ARG A 38 -4.13 -7.91 11.00
N HIS A 39 -4.46 -6.79 10.38
CA HIS A 39 -4.00 -6.49 9.04
C HIS A 39 -2.53 -6.04 9.07
N PRO A 40 -1.68 -6.54 8.15
CA PRO A 40 -0.31 -6.07 8.04
C PRO A 40 -0.29 -4.63 7.52
N LEU A 41 0.67 -3.83 8.00
CA LEU A 41 0.88 -2.48 7.50
C LEU A 41 1.25 -2.52 6.02
N GLN A 42 0.48 -1.81 5.20
CA GLN A 42 0.71 -1.65 3.78
C GLN A 42 1.67 -0.48 3.53
N PRO A 43 2.34 -0.41 2.36
CA PRO A 43 3.20 0.72 2.03
C PRO A 43 2.50 2.08 2.14
N LEU A 44 1.20 2.13 1.82
CA LEU A 44 0.40 3.34 1.97
C LEU A 44 0.24 3.76 3.44
N ASP A 45 0.08 2.80 4.35
CA ASP A 45 -0.05 3.04 5.79
C ASP A 45 1.23 3.63 6.39
N LEU A 46 2.39 3.42 5.75
CA LEU A 46 3.65 4.05 6.14
C LEU A 46 3.76 5.52 5.71
N LEU A 47 3.02 5.91 4.66
CA LEU A 47 2.97 7.30 4.18
C LEU A 47 1.88 8.11 4.89
N LEU A 48 0.80 7.45 5.32
CA LEU A 48 -0.29 8.10 6.03
C LEU A 48 0.03 8.19 7.52
N SER A 49 -0.24 9.33 8.14
CA SER A 49 -0.12 9.44 9.60
C SER A 49 -1.15 8.54 10.27
N SER A 50 -0.70 7.62 11.12
CA SER A 50 -1.60 6.81 11.94
C SER A 50 -2.51 7.73 12.77
N PRO A 51 -3.83 7.51 12.79
CA PRO A 51 -4.71 8.29 13.65
C PRO A 51 -4.28 8.11 15.11
N ALA A 52 -4.40 9.17 15.90
CA ALA A 52 -4.24 9.07 17.34
C ALA A 52 -5.33 8.13 17.87
N VAL A 53 -4.93 7.06 18.54
CA VAL A 53 -5.85 6.14 19.20
C VAL A 53 -6.24 6.79 20.52
N SER A 54 -7.41 7.43 20.56
CA SER A 54 -8.05 7.91 21.79
C SER A 54 -9.38 7.19 21.95
N ASP A 55 -9.66 6.71 23.16
CA ASP A 55 -10.96 6.09 23.49
C ASP A 55 -12.11 7.13 23.57
N ASP A 56 -11.78 8.42 23.54
CA ASP A 56 -12.74 9.51 23.58
C ASP A 56 -13.36 9.80 22.21
N LEU A 57 -14.65 10.17 22.21
CA LEU A 57 -15.36 10.58 21.01
C LEU A 57 -14.77 11.91 20.51
N PRO A 58 -14.28 11.98 19.25
CA PRO A 58 -13.62 13.17 18.75
C PRO A 58 -14.60 14.35 18.66
N SER A 59 -14.15 15.52 19.12
CA SER A 59 -14.89 16.77 18.95
C SER A 59 -15.00 17.17 17.48
N SER A 60 -16.00 18.00 17.14
CA SER A 60 -16.17 18.51 15.77
C SER A 60 -14.93 19.25 15.24
N ASN A 61 -14.16 19.91 16.13
CA ASN A 61 -12.95 20.62 15.74
C ASN A 61 -11.80 19.65 15.42
N GLU A 62 -11.63 18.60 16.23
CA GLU A 62 -10.66 17.54 15.99
C GLU A 62 -10.95 16.80 14.70
N LEU A 63 -12.21 16.49 14.41
CA LEU A 63 -12.62 15.88 13.15
C LEU A 63 -12.27 16.76 11.94
N SER A 64 -12.52 18.07 12.04
CA SER A 64 -12.18 19.01 10.97
C SER A 64 -10.67 19.11 10.75
N THR A 65 -9.88 19.04 11.82
CA THR A 65 -8.42 19.08 11.80
C THR A 65 -7.85 17.80 11.21
N TYR A 66 -8.36 16.65 11.63
CA TYR A 66 -8.03 15.34 11.08
C TYR A 66 -8.30 15.30 9.58
N ARG A 67 -9.48 15.75 9.13
CA ARG A 67 -9.84 15.78 7.71
C ARG A 67 -8.87 16.61 6.87
N LYS A 68 -8.48 17.80 7.36
CA LYS A 68 -7.49 18.64 6.68
C LYS A 68 -6.13 17.96 6.58
N ARG A 69 -5.67 17.33 7.67
CA ARG A 69 -4.41 16.59 7.70
C ARG A 69 -4.44 15.40 6.74
N LEU A 70 -5.49 14.60 6.79
CA LEU A 70 -5.68 13.43 5.93
C LEU A 70 -5.62 13.81 4.45
N LEU A 71 -6.24 14.92 4.05
CA LEU A 71 -6.15 15.40 2.66
C LEU A 71 -4.72 15.76 2.26
N VAL A 72 -3.97 16.44 3.13
CA VAL A 72 -2.56 16.77 2.88
C VAL A 72 -1.72 15.49 2.74
N ASP A 73 -1.89 14.54 3.67
CA ASP A 73 -1.17 13.27 3.68
C ASP A 73 -1.49 12.44 2.42
N LEU A 74 -2.77 12.37 2.02
CA LEU A 74 -3.18 11.67 0.80
C LEU A 74 -2.63 12.33 -0.46
N MET A 75 -2.64 13.67 -0.54
CA MET A 75 -2.06 14.38 -1.68
C MET A 75 -0.55 14.14 -1.78
N LEU A 76 0.15 14.12 -0.66
CA LEU A 76 1.58 13.78 -0.60
C LEU A 76 1.82 12.34 -1.07
N ALA A 77 1.05 11.39 -0.53
CA ALA A 77 1.16 9.98 -0.92
C ALA A 77 0.90 9.76 -2.41
N TYR A 78 -0.13 10.42 -2.95
CA TYR A 78 -0.43 10.38 -4.39
C TYR A 78 0.72 10.92 -5.23
N ARG A 79 1.30 12.06 -4.84
CA ARG A 79 2.43 12.65 -5.56
C ARG A 79 3.64 11.73 -5.54
N THR A 80 4.03 11.22 -4.37
CA THR A 80 5.18 10.31 -4.23
C THR A 80 4.98 9.04 -5.04
N THR A 81 3.79 8.43 -5.00
CA THR A 81 3.51 7.21 -5.77
C THR A 81 3.53 7.47 -7.28
N SER A 82 3.01 8.61 -7.73
CA SER A 82 3.09 9.03 -9.14
C SER A 82 4.53 9.23 -9.61
N GLU A 83 5.36 9.93 -8.83
CA GLU A 83 6.78 10.15 -9.14
C GLU A 83 7.55 8.82 -9.23
N LEU A 84 7.29 7.88 -8.31
CA LEU A 84 7.90 6.54 -8.34
C LEU A 84 7.44 5.72 -9.55
N LEU A 85 6.16 5.84 -9.94
CA LEU A 85 5.62 5.16 -11.10
C LEU A 85 6.28 5.67 -12.40
N ASP A 86 6.48 6.97 -12.52
CA ASP A 86 7.18 7.58 -13.66
C ASP A 86 8.63 7.10 -13.76
N ILE A 87 9.35 7.02 -12.63
CA ILE A 87 10.71 6.48 -12.58
C ILE A 87 10.72 5.00 -13.02
N SER A 88 9.74 4.22 -12.58
CA SER A 88 9.59 2.82 -12.98
C SER A 88 9.35 2.70 -14.48
N HIS A 89 8.44 3.49 -15.05
CA HIS A 89 8.15 3.52 -16.49
C HIS A 89 9.37 3.94 -17.32
N GLN A 90 10.13 4.93 -16.87
CA GLN A 90 11.36 5.36 -17.54
C GLN A 90 12.43 4.27 -17.51
N THR A 91 12.62 3.61 -16.37
CA THR A 91 13.56 2.50 -16.21
C THR A 91 13.20 1.34 -17.14
N GLN A 92 11.91 1.00 -17.20
CA GLN A 92 11.38 -0.02 -18.10
C GLN A 92 11.59 0.36 -19.57
N SER A 93 11.25 1.58 -19.96
CA SER A 93 11.45 2.09 -21.33
C SER A 93 12.91 2.03 -21.76
N ARG A 94 13.83 2.44 -20.88
CA ARG A 94 15.28 2.33 -21.13
C ARG A 94 15.73 0.88 -21.31
N HIS A 95 15.17 -0.06 -20.55
CA HIS A 95 15.53 -1.48 -20.66
C HIS A 95 15.08 -2.12 -21.99
N TYR A 96 13.96 -1.68 -22.57
CA TYR A 96 13.42 -2.24 -23.81
C TYR A 96 13.81 -1.47 -25.09
N ASN A 97 14.32 -0.24 -24.97
CA ASN A 97 14.77 0.58 -26.10
C ASN A 97 16.27 0.39 -26.45
N VAL A 98 16.93 -0.62 -25.88
CA VAL A 98 18.32 -1.06 -26.20
C VAL A 98 18.23 -2.35 -27.01
#